data_AF-A0A1Z2LBL7-F1
#
_entry.id   AF-A0A1Z2LBL7-F1
#
_cell.length_a   1.000
_cell.length_b   1.000
_cell.length_c   1.000
_cell.angle_alpha   90.00
_cell.angle_beta   90.00
_cell.angle_gamma   90.00
#
_symmetry.space_group_name_H-M   'P 1'
#
loop_
_entity.id
_entity.type
_entity.pdbx_description
1 polymer ?
#
loop_
_entity_poly.entity_id
_entity_poly.type
_entity_poly.pdbx_seq_one_letter_code
_entity_poly.pdbx_strand_id
1 'polypeptide(L)'
;MRTMKAIAALAPVVLGAILAAPGGAVAAGQDHPQGKATTSQAGAAAFRNFILQTGTALHETDDTFATATADWDRDGRPDLVAVKKSRTGTNSTEVHVLSGASNFQRFVLQTGTALHETDGTFDFALADWDRDGRPDLVAIKKSRTGTNSTEVHILSGASNFQRFIFQSGTALHETDGTFDFAAADWDRDGRPDLVAVKKSRTGTNSTEVHVLSGGSGFQRFALQTGTALHETDDTFDFAAADWDRDGRPDLVAIKKSRTGTNSTEVHVLSGGSGFQRFALQTGTALHETDNTFEFSVADWNRDGRQDLVAVKKSRTGTNSTEVHILG
;
A
#
# COMPACT_ATOMS: atom_id res chain seq x y z
N MET A 1 -39.08 -5.48 69.93
CA MET A 1 -39.66 -5.10 68.62
C MET A 1 -38.52 -5.16 67.61
N ARG A 2 -38.51 -5.90 66.51
CA ARG A 2 -39.48 -6.71 65.76
C ARG A 2 -38.59 -7.75 65.02
N THR A 3 -38.78 -9.04 65.29
CA THR A 3 -39.26 -10.10 64.35
C THR A 3 -38.31 -10.38 63.17
N MET A 4 -37.54 -11.49 63.20
CA MET A 4 -37.90 -12.89 62.82
C MET A 4 -37.55 -13.16 61.34
N LYS A 5 -36.52 -14.00 61.06
CA LYS A 5 -36.51 -15.48 60.90
C LYS A 5 -36.53 -15.83 59.40
N ALA A 6 -35.44 -16.41 58.86
CA ALA A 6 -35.17 -17.87 58.75
C ALA A 6 -35.88 -18.48 57.53
N ILE A 7 -35.39 -19.45 56.74
CA ILE A 7 -34.34 -20.48 56.83
C ILE A 7 -34.26 -21.18 55.45
N ALA A 8 -33.08 -21.72 55.07
CA ALA A 8 -32.73 -23.00 54.40
C ALA A 8 -33.66 -23.64 53.33
N ALA A 9 -33.29 -24.60 52.48
CA ALA A 9 -32.10 -25.23 51.89
C ALA A 9 -32.66 -26.41 51.03
N LEU A 10 -31.77 -27.08 50.29
CA LEU A 10 -31.90 -28.44 49.70
C LEU A 10 -32.59 -28.62 48.32
N ALA A 11 -31.82 -29.29 47.46
CA ALA A 11 -32.18 -29.93 46.18
C ALA A 11 -32.65 -31.40 46.44
N PRO A 12 -32.73 -32.36 45.48
CA PRO A 12 -32.98 -32.34 44.02
C PRO A 12 -33.98 -33.46 43.53
N VAL A 13 -34.18 -33.57 42.19
CA VAL A 13 -34.57 -34.74 41.34
C VAL A 13 -35.98 -35.40 41.47
N VAL A 14 -36.67 -35.61 40.32
CA VAL A 14 -37.09 -36.92 39.72
C VAL A 14 -38.39 -36.87 38.87
N LEU A 15 -38.25 -37.38 37.64
CA LEU A 15 -39.16 -38.03 36.67
C LEU A 15 -40.54 -37.47 36.28
N GLY A 16 -40.70 -37.38 34.95
CA GLY A 16 -41.97 -37.51 34.24
C GLY A 16 -41.74 -37.62 32.74
N ALA A 17 -41.50 -38.84 32.25
CA ALA A 17 -41.35 -39.18 30.84
C ALA A 17 -42.70 -39.24 30.12
N ILE A 18 -42.74 -38.84 28.84
CA ILE A 18 -43.69 -39.37 27.85
C ILE A 18 -42.92 -39.78 26.58
N LEU A 19 -42.90 -41.09 26.37
CA LEU A 19 -42.69 -41.87 25.12
C LEU A 19 -43.66 -41.38 24.01
N ALA A 20 -43.46 -41.49 22.69
CA ALA A 20 -42.66 -42.40 21.89
C ALA A 20 -42.45 -41.83 20.46
N ALA A 21 -41.39 -42.33 19.82
CA ALA A 21 -41.05 -42.25 18.38
C ALA A 21 -41.97 -43.21 17.54
N PRO A 22 -41.77 -43.53 16.22
CA PRO A 22 -40.49 -43.62 15.49
C PRO A 22 -40.50 -43.33 13.97
N GLY A 23 -39.29 -43.40 13.38
CA GLY A 23 -39.05 -43.67 11.95
C GLY A 23 -38.45 -42.47 11.20
N GLY A 24 -37.27 -42.53 10.59
CA GLY A 24 -36.36 -43.62 10.29
C GLY A 24 -34.97 -43.05 9.95
N ALA A 25 -34.02 -43.95 9.79
CA ALA A 25 -32.60 -43.69 9.95
C ALA A 25 -31.84 -43.37 8.64
N VAL A 26 -30.69 -42.73 8.83
CA VAL A 26 -29.41 -42.82 8.07
C VAL A 26 -29.35 -42.23 6.64
N ALA A 27 -28.50 -41.21 6.48
CA ALA A 27 -27.35 -41.27 5.56
C ALA A 27 -26.41 -40.06 5.76
N ALA A 28 -25.14 -40.35 6.01
CA ALA A 28 -24.03 -39.43 5.78
C ALA A 28 -23.87 -39.23 4.26
N GLY A 29 -23.64 -37.99 3.82
CA GLY A 29 -23.45 -37.68 2.41
C GLY A 29 -23.08 -36.22 2.21
N GLN A 30 -21.98 -36.02 1.50
CA GLN A 30 -21.28 -34.78 1.18
C GLN A 30 -22.17 -33.75 0.46
N ASP A 31 -22.00 -32.46 0.79
CA ASP A 31 -21.42 -31.47 -0.14
C ASP A 31 -21.46 -30.09 0.52
N HIS A 32 -20.29 -29.55 0.82
CA HIS A 32 -20.14 -28.10 0.97
C HIS A 32 -20.20 -27.51 -0.44
N PRO A 33 -21.20 -26.69 -0.80
CA PRO A 33 -21.07 -25.90 -2.00
C PRO A 33 -19.97 -24.86 -1.72
N GLN A 34 -18.80 -25.09 -2.31
CA GLN A 34 -17.82 -24.02 -2.51
C GLN A 34 -18.55 -22.88 -3.21
N GLY A 35 -18.75 -21.78 -2.47
CA GLY A 35 -19.23 -20.55 -3.05
C GLY A 35 -18.25 -20.14 -4.14
N LYS A 36 -18.64 -20.33 -5.40
CA LYS A 36 -17.99 -19.71 -6.54
C LYS A 36 -17.91 -18.22 -6.24
N ALA A 37 -16.70 -17.72 -6.00
CA ALA A 37 -16.42 -16.31 -6.08
C ALA A 37 -16.87 -15.87 -7.47
N THR A 38 -17.93 -15.08 -7.54
CA THR A 38 -18.25 -14.31 -8.73
C THR A 38 -17.22 -13.21 -8.82
N THR A 39 -16.03 -13.54 -9.32
CA THR A 39 -15.11 -12.55 -9.87
C THR A 39 -15.86 -11.84 -10.99
N SER A 40 -15.97 -10.52 -10.89
CA SER A 40 -16.49 -9.75 -12.01
C SER A 40 -15.62 -10.05 -13.23
N GLN A 41 -16.25 -10.33 -14.36
CA GLN A 41 -15.57 -10.68 -15.62
C GLN A 41 -14.61 -9.58 -16.11
N ALA A 42 -14.67 -8.38 -15.50
CA ALA A 42 -13.78 -7.26 -15.74
C ALA A 42 -12.36 -7.42 -15.14
N GLY A 43 -12.15 -8.30 -14.14
CA GLY A 43 -10.82 -8.53 -13.56
C GLY A 43 -9.90 -9.42 -14.41
N ALA A 44 -10.45 -10.20 -15.33
CA ALA A 44 -9.69 -11.22 -16.07
C ALA A 44 -8.78 -10.67 -17.20
N ALA A 45 -8.92 -9.39 -17.55
CA ALA A 45 -8.20 -8.76 -18.67
C ALA A 45 -7.19 -7.68 -18.23
N ALA A 46 -7.13 -7.35 -16.95
CA ALA A 46 -6.26 -6.28 -16.45
C ALA A 46 -4.78 -6.60 -16.68
N PHE A 47 -4.01 -5.57 -17.06
CA PHE A 47 -2.55 -5.59 -17.24
C PHE A 47 -2.02 -6.52 -18.34
N ARG A 48 -2.87 -6.92 -19.29
CA ARG A 48 -2.46 -7.79 -20.41
C ARG A 48 -1.86 -7.03 -21.57
N ASN A 49 -1.96 -5.71 -21.58
CA ASN A 49 -1.40 -4.87 -22.63
C ASN A 49 -0.56 -3.76 -22.03
N PHE A 50 0.47 -3.35 -22.76
CA PHE A 50 1.16 -2.10 -22.47
C PHE A 50 0.37 -0.94 -23.06
N ILE A 51 0.01 0.03 -22.23
CA ILE A 51 -0.52 1.33 -22.67
C ILE A 51 0.64 2.19 -23.15
N LEU A 52 1.77 2.16 -22.44
CA LEU A 52 2.98 2.92 -22.76
C LEU A 52 4.22 2.11 -22.38
N GLN A 53 5.28 2.23 -23.20
CA GLN A 53 6.63 1.81 -22.87
C GLN A 53 7.58 2.87 -23.42
N THR A 54 8.34 3.53 -22.56
CA THR A 54 9.19 4.64 -22.99
C THR A 54 10.37 4.84 -22.07
N GLY A 55 11.51 5.25 -22.63
CA GLY A 55 12.59 5.87 -21.85
C GLY A 55 12.16 7.27 -21.42
N THR A 56 12.80 7.83 -20.40
CA THR A 56 12.45 9.14 -19.87
C THR A 56 13.58 10.15 -20.07
N ALA A 57 13.33 11.43 -19.77
CA ALA A 57 14.41 12.42 -19.70
C ALA A 57 15.35 12.22 -18.50
N LEU A 58 15.02 11.32 -17.57
CA LEU A 58 15.86 10.95 -16.44
C LEU A 58 16.85 9.88 -16.88
N HIS A 59 18.14 10.13 -16.66
CA HIS A 59 19.20 9.13 -16.84
C HIS A 59 18.92 7.85 -16.06
N GLU A 60 19.60 6.74 -16.38
CA GLU A 60 19.49 5.54 -15.55
C GLU A 60 19.78 5.87 -14.07
N THR A 61 18.89 5.41 -13.21
CA THR A 61 18.94 5.61 -11.77
C THR A 61 19.32 4.33 -11.05
N ASP A 62 19.62 4.43 -9.76
CA ASP A 62 20.06 3.33 -8.90
C ASP A 62 19.32 3.34 -7.55
N ASP A 63 19.87 2.65 -6.55
CA ASP A 63 19.29 2.58 -5.22
C ASP A 63 19.35 3.91 -4.44
N THR A 64 19.99 4.95 -4.99
CA THR A 64 19.89 6.32 -4.45
C THR A 64 18.59 7.00 -4.87
N PHE A 65 17.80 6.41 -5.74
CA PHE A 65 16.48 6.91 -6.12
C PHE A 65 15.35 6.06 -5.53
N ALA A 66 14.25 6.73 -5.20
CA ALA A 66 12.91 6.16 -5.02
C ALA A 66 11.97 6.84 -6.01
N THR A 67 10.89 6.18 -6.42
CA THR A 67 9.97 6.68 -7.43
C THR A 67 8.53 6.54 -6.99
N ALA A 68 7.72 7.51 -7.36
CA ALA A 68 6.29 7.53 -7.11
C ALA A 68 5.57 8.16 -8.31
N THR A 69 4.25 8.01 -8.35
CA THR A 69 3.40 8.70 -9.33
C THR A 69 2.38 9.59 -8.64
N ALA A 70 2.17 10.77 -9.20
CA ALA A 70 1.14 11.72 -8.77
C ALA A 70 0.88 12.74 -9.89
N ASP A 71 -0.34 13.25 -10.00
CA ASP A 71 -0.65 14.37 -10.89
C ASP A 71 -0.12 15.69 -10.26
N TRP A 72 1.14 16.02 -10.55
CA TRP A 72 1.85 17.11 -9.87
C TRP A 72 1.41 18.49 -10.39
N ASP A 73 1.20 18.62 -11.69
CA ASP A 73 0.79 19.86 -12.33
C ASP A 73 -0.72 20.01 -12.56
N ARG A 74 -1.51 19.03 -12.11
CA ARG A 74 -2.98 18.98 -12.17
C ARG A 74 -3.52 19.00 -13.59
N ASP A 75 -2.76 18.48 -14.54
CA ASP A 75 -3.25 18.31 -15.90
C ASP A 75 -4.15 17.06 -16.04
N GLY A 76 -4.18 16.21 -15.01
CA GLY A 76 -4.94 14.97 -14.87
C GLY A 76 -4.19 13.73 -15.34
N ARG A 77 -2.95 13.83 -15.84
CA ARG A 77 -2.10 12.69 -16.18
C ARG A 77 -1.10 12.49 -15.04
N PRO A 78 -0.96 11.28 -14.50
CA PRO A 78 0.06 11.02 -13.49
C PRO A 78 1.46 11.36 -14.00
N ASP A 79 2.22 12.11 -13.21
CA ASP A 79 3.63 12.42 -13.46
C ASP A 79 4.53 11.42 -12.72
N LEU A 80 5.76 11.25 -13.20
CA LEU A 80 6.77 10.47 -12.50
C LEU A 80 7.53 11.40 -11.55
N VAL A 81 7.50 11.08 -10.26
CA VAL A 81 8.28 11.77 -9.23
C VAL A 81 9.44 10.87 -8.83
N ALA A 82 10.66 11.34 -9.05
CA ALA A 82 11.89 10.67 -8.66
C ALA A 82 12.54 11.43 -7.50
N VAL A 83 12.67 10.76 -6.36
CA VAL A 83 13.32 11.28 -5.15
C VAL A 83 14.75 10.77 -5.10
N LYS A 84 15.71 11.66 -5.26
CA LYS A 84 17.14 11.33 -5.17
C LYS A 84 17.62 11.58 -3.74
N LYS A 85 17.97 10.49 -3.06
CA LYS A 85 18.27 10.45 -1.63
C LYS A 85 19.65 11.04 -1.29
N SER A 86 20.68 10.66 -2.05
CA SER A 86 22.07 11.06 -1.79
C SER A 86 22.86 11.25 -3.09
N ARG A 87 24.10 11.74 -2.96
CA ARG A 87 24.97 12.09 -4.11
C ARG A 87 24.31 13.16 -5.00
N THR A 88 23.64 14.09 -4.34
CA THR A 88 22.83 15.15 -4.93
C THR A 88 23.71 16.34 -5.33
N GLY A 89 23.22 17.18 -6.25
CA GLY A 89 23.89 18.43 -6.61
C GLY A 89 23.69 19.54 -5.58
N THR A 90 22.66 19.41 -4.73
CA THR A 90 22.22 20.41 -3.76
C THR A 90 22.66 20.11 -2.32
N ASN A 91 23.29 18.96 -2.04
CA ASN A 91 23.59 18.46 -0.69
C ASN A 91 22.32 18.30 0.19
N SER A 92 21.20 18.01 -0.45
CA SER A 92 19.89 17.79 0.15
C SER A 92 19.19 16.68 -0.62
N THR A 93 18.18 16.03 -0.06
CA THR A 93 17.34 15.14 -0.87
C THR A 93 16.74 15.98 -2.02
N GLU A 94 16.83 15.50 -3.26
CA GLU A 94 16.32 16.18 -4.46
C GLU A 94 15.03 15.52 -4.96
N VAL A 95 14.11 16.32 -5.49
CA VAL A 95 12.92 15.84 -6.18
C VAL A 95 12.96 16.30 -7.63
N HIS A 96 12.79 15.33 -8.54
CA HIS A 96 12.66 15.54 -9.97
C HIS A 96 11.29 15.03 -10.42
N VAL A 97 10.50 15.88 -11.07
CA VAL A 97 9.17 15.54 -11.58
C VAL A 97 9.19 15.59 -13.09
N LEU A 98 8.81 14.49 -13.75
CA LEU A 98 8.73 14.34 -15.19
C LEU A 98 7.27 14.23 -15.62
N SER A 99 6.87 15.06 -16.58
CA SER A 99 5.47 15.21 -16.97
C SER A 99 4.93 13.99 -17.71
N GLY A 100 3.85 13.38 -17.19
CA GLY A 100 3.12 12.29 -17.82
C GLY A 100 2.51 12.70 -19.16
N ALA A 101 2.01 13.93 -19.29
CA ALA A 101 1.53 14.47 -20.57
C ALA A 101 2.61 14.56 -21.65
N SER A 102 3.88 14.63 -21.27
CA SER A 102 5.00 14.57 -22.20
C SER A 102 5.52 13.16 -22.44
N ASN A 103 4.85 12.11 -21.93
CA ASN A 103 5.41 10.76 -21.82
C ASN A 103 6.80 10.77 -21.14
N PHE A 104 6.91 11.54 -20.05
CA PHE A 104 8.11 11.70 -19.23
C PHE A 104 9.34 12.26 -19.97
N GLN A 105 9.14 12.97 -21.08
CA GLN A 105 10.23 13.60 -21.84
C GLN A 105 10.60 15.00 -21.33
N ARG A 106 9.81 15.57 -20.41
CA ARG A 106 10.03 16.93 -19.89
C ARG A 106 10.00 16.95 -18.37
N PHE A 107 11.03 17.51 -17.76
CA PHE A 107 11.01 17.89 -16.35
C PHE A 107 10.08 19.09 -16.13
N VAL A 108 9.15 18.97 -15.18
CA VAL A 108 8.30 20.08 -14.71
C VAL A 108 8.77 20.64 -13.37
N LEU A 109 9.54 19.87 -12.61
CA LEU A 109 10.25 20.34 -11.43
C LEU A 109 11.59 19.61 -11.28
N GLN A 110 12.62 20.32 -10.85
CA GLN A 110 13.87 19.76 -10.34
C GLN A 110 14.36 20.67 -9.22
N THR A 111 14.44 20.16 -8.00
CA THR A 111 14.77 20.99 -6.83
C THR A 111 15.39 20.17 -5.71
N GLY A 112 16.33 20.76 -4.97
CA GLY A 112 16.71 20.26 -3.65
C GLY A 112 15.60 20.56 -2.65
N THR A 113 15.49 19.80 -1.56
CA THR A 113 14.44 19.99 -0.56
C THR A 113 15.00 20.54 0.75
N ALA A 114 14.12 20.88 1.70
CA ALA A 114 14.55 21.19 3.07
C ALA A 114 15.07 19.97 3.85
N LEU A 115 14.91 18.76 3.31
CA LEU A 115 15.41 17.52 3.89
C LEU A 115 16.88 17.32 3.47
N HIS A 116 17.74 17.05 4.45
CA HIS A 116 19.13 16.65 4.21
C HIS A 116 19.23 15.43 3.28
N GLU A 117 20.42 15.14 2.76
CA GLU A 117 20.62 13.87 2.04
C GLU A 117 20.22 12.69 2.93
N THR A 118 19.47 11.76 2.36
CA THR A 118 18.92 10.57 3.00
C THR A 118 19.61 9.30 2.50
N ASP A 119 19.30 8.18 3.15
CA ASP A 119 19.86 6.86 2.83
C ASP A 119 18.77 5.77 2.88
N GLY A 120 19.17 4.49 2.93
CA GLY A 120 18.24 3.35 3.00
C GLY A 120 17.39 3.27 4.28
N THR A 121 17.63 4.14 5.27
CA THR A 121 16.76 4.29 6.45
C THR A 121 15.51 5.11 6.16
N PHE A 122 15.42 5.75 4.99
CA PHE A 122 14.24 6.50 4.56
C PHE A 122 13.43 5.74 3.52
N ASP A 123 12.14 5.96 3.58
CA ASP A 123 11.17 5.65 2.53
C ASP A 123 10.39 6.92 2.15
N PHE A 124 9.72 6.92 1.00
CA PHE A 124 9.06 8.11 0.46
C PHE A 124 7.70 7.78 -0.13
N ALA A 125 6.71 8.61 0.20
CA ALA A 125 5.39 8.59 -0.43
C ALA A 125 4.98 10.03 -0.81
N LEU A 126 3.92 10.12 -1.62
CA LEU A 126 3.28 11.39 -1.98
C LEU A 126 1.84 11.39 -1.50
N ALA A 127 1.44 12.48 -0.86
CA ALA A 127 0.05 12.71 -0.49
C ALA A 127 -0.22 14.20 -0.27
N ASP A 128 -1.43 14.68 -0.56
CA ASP A 128 -1.84 16.05 -0.27
C ASP A 128 -2.24 16.16 1.21
N TRP A 129 -1.27 16.51 2.07
CA TRP A 129 -1.42 16.46 3.53
C TRP A 129 -2.22 17.65 4.08
N ASP A 130 -2.01 18.84 3.49
CA ASP A 130 -2.69 20.07 3.89
C ASP A 130 -3.89 20.45 3.02
N ARG A 131 -4.24 19.61 2.05
CA ARG A 131 -5.41 19.73 1.15
C ARG A 131 -5.34 20.96 0.27
N ASP A 132 -4.15 21.41 -0.10
CA ASP A 132 -3.98 22.52 -1.03
C ASP A 132 -4.09 22.08 -2.50
N GLY A 133 -4.14 20.76 -2.73
CA GLY A 133 -4.24 20.05 -4.01
C GLY A 133 -2.89 19.75 -4.67
N ARG A 134 -1.75 20.12 -4.06
CA ARG A 134 -0.42 19.75 -4.55
C ARG A 134 0.10 18.59 -3.70
N PRO A 135 0.58 17.50 -4.31
CA PRO A 135 1.17 16.41 -3.53
C PRO A 135 2.34 16.89 -2.67
N ASP A 136 2.32 16.59 -1.38
CA ASP A 136 3.44 16.81 -0.47
C ASP A 136 4.34 15.57 -0.43
N LEU A 137 5.63 15.79 -0.10
CA LEU A 137 6.58 14.69 0.08
C LEU A 137 6.49 14.20 1.52
N VAL A 138 6.10 12.93 1.69
CA VAL A 138 6.07 12.24 2.97
C VAL A 138 7.37 11.43 3.08
N ALA A 139 8.33 11.94 3.84
CA ALA A 139 9.59 11.25 4.14
C ALA A 139 9.45 10.44 5.43
N ILE A 140 9.64 9.13 5.34
CA ILE A 140 9.41 8.17 6.42
C ILE A 140 10.76 7.65 6.88
N LYS A 141 11.21 8.07 8.05
CA LYS A 141 12.47 7.62 8.64
C LYS A 141 12.21 6.38 9.50
N LYS A 142 12.69 5.23 9.02
CA LYS A 142 12.40 3.91 9.57
C LYS A 142 13.17 3.63 10.86
N SER A 143 14.45 4.00 10.91
CA SER A 143 15.34 3.72 12.04
C SER A 143 16.36 4.82 12.29
N ARG A 144 17.10 4.73 13.39
CA ARG A 144 18.07 5.77 13.84
C ARG A 144 17.38 7.11 14.06
N THR A 145 16.18 7.06 14.61
CA THR A 145 15.28 8.18 14.86
C THR A 145 15.61 8.86 16.18
N GLY A 146 15.17 10.12 16.33
CA GLY A 146 15.25 10.84 17.59
C GLY A 146 14.17 10.40 18.59
N THR A 147 13.07 9.84 18.10
CA THR A 147 11.91 9.44 18.92
C THR A 147 11.90 7.96 19.32
N ASN A 148 12.84 7.13 18.84
CA ASN A 148 12.83 5.66 19.00
C ASN A 148 11.56 5.00 18.43
N SER A 149 11.02 5.60 17.38
CA SER A 149 9.83 5.17 16.65
C SER A 149 10.06 5.48 15.18
N THR A 150 9.30 4.90 14.26
CA THR A 150 9.28 5.44 12.89
C THR A 150 8.87 6.93 12.95
N GLU A 151 9.58 7.82 12.24
CA GLU A 151 9.30 9.26 12.16
C GLU A 151 8.75 9.60 10.77
N VAL A 152 7.78 10.53 10.72
CA VAL A 152 7.23 11.08 9.49
C VAL A 152 7.58 12.56 9.42
N HIS A 153 8.17 12.98 8.30
CA HIS A 153 8.46 14.37 7.98
C HIS A 153 7.79 14.73 6.65
N ILE A 154 6.94 15.74 6.65
CA ILE A 154 6.16 16.14 5.47
C ILE A 154 6.65 17.49 4.97
N LEU A 155 7.06 17.54 3.71
CA LEU A 155 7.54 18.74 3.02
C LEU A 155 6.51 19.21 1.99
N SER A 156 6.16 20.49 2.06
CA SER A 156 5.05 21.04 1.27
C SER A 156 5.34 21.10 -0.23
N GLY A 157 4.49 20.47 -1.03
CA GLY A 157 4.53 20.52 -2.49
C GLY A 157 4.34 21.93 -3.03
N ALA A 158 3.43 22.73 -2.44
CA ALA A 158 3.26 24.14 -2.81
C ALA A 158 4.48 25.02 -2.54
N SER A 159 5.34 24.61 -1.61
CA SER A 159 6.62 25.28 -1.38
C SER A 159 7.75 24.76 -2.28
N ASN A 160 7.48 23.86 -3.23
CA ASN A 160 8.48 23.04 -3.92
C ASN A 160 9.42 22.35 -2.91
N PHE A 161 8.82 21.75 -1.88
CA PHE A 161 9.49 21.01 -0.80
C PHE A 161 10.52 21.82 0.01
N GLN A 162 10.43 23.15 0.02
CA GLN A 162 11.32 24.03 0.81
C GLN A 162 10.89 24.20 2.26
N ARG A 163 9.71 23.70 2.66
CA ARG A 163 9.16 23.88 4.00
C ARG A 163 8.62 22.57 4.56
N PHE A 164 9.09 22.19 5.75
CA PHE A 164 8.40 21.20 6.57
C PHE A 164 7.06 21.75 7.07
N ILE A 165 5.98 21.03 6.81
CA ILE A 165 4.63 21.36 7.30
C ILE A 165 4.15 20.42 8.41
N PHE A 166 4.82 19.27 8.60
CA PHE A 166 4.58 18.36 9.71
C PHE A 166 5.83 17.53 10.00
N GLN A 167 6.12 17.27 11.27
CA GLN A 167 7.19 16.36 11.70
C GLN A 167 6.79 15.72 13.03
N SER A 168 6.82 14.39 13.12
CA SER A 168 6.51 13.67 14.36
C SER A 168 7.07 12.24 14.35
N GLY A 169 7.43 11.73 15.52
CA GLY A 169 7.46 10.28 15.75
C GLY A 169 6.05 9.69 15.66
N THR A 170 5.92 8.41 15.41
CA THR A 170 4.63 7.72 15.26
C THR A 170 4.41 6.68 16.36
N ALA A 171 3.21 6.10 16.43
CA ALA A 171 2.92 4.95 17.30
C ALA A 171 3.61 3.64 16.84
N LEU A 172 4.21 3.62 15.64
CA LEU A 172 4.95 2.49 15.12
C LEU A 172 6.39 2.55 15.62
N HIS A 173 6.89 1.45 16.16
CA HIS A 173 8.29 1.29 16.54
C HIS A 173 9.25 1.57 15.36
N GLU A 174 10.55 1.70 15.64
CA GLU A 174 11.52 1.74 14.54
C GLU A 174 11.39 0.49 13.68
N THR A 175 11.37 0.69 12.37
CA THR A 175 11.19 -0.33 11.34
C THR A 175 12.48 -0.58 10.57
N ASP A 176 12.49 -1.62 9.74
CA ASP A 176 13.64 -2.04 8.95
C ASP A 176 13.22 -2.41 7.50
N GLY A 177 14.08 -3.14 6.78
CA GLY A 177 13.79 -3.59 5.41
C GLY A 177 12.63 -4.58 5.28
N THR A 178 12.08 -5.09 6.39
CA THR A 178 10.87 -5.92 6.38
C THR A 178 9.58 -5.11 6.25
N PHE A 179 9.67 -3.77 6.27
CA PHE A 179 8.53 -2.89 6.06
C PHE A 179 8.59 -2.20 4.70
N ASP A 180 7.41 -2.00 4.14
CA ASP A 180 7.12 -1.11 3.01
C ASP A 180 6.07 -0.08 3.44
N PHE A 181 6.00 1.07 2.77
CA PHE A 181 5.14 2.17 3.19
C PHE A 181 4.38 2.83 2.03
N ALA A 182 3.15 3.22 2.32
CA ALA A 182 2.33 4.06 1.45
C ALA A 182 1.60 5.14 2.26
N ALA A 183 1.08 6.16 1.57
CA ALA A 183 0.23 7.19 2.16
C ALA A 183 -1.12 7.21 1.46
N ALA A 184 -2.21 7.08 2.22
CA ALA A 184 -3.57 7.12 1.69
C ALA A 184 -4.57 7.45 2.82
N ASP A 185 -5.65 8.16 2.53
CA ASP A 185 -6.72 8.43 3.49
C ASP A 185 -7.60 7.17 3.69
N TRP A 186 -7.28 6.35 4.69
CA TRP A 186 -7.89 5.04 4.88
C TRP A 186 -9.18 5.10 5.70
N ASP A 187 -9.21 5.96 6.71
CA ASP A 187 -10.39 6.15 7.56
C ASP A 187 -11.37 7.22 7.04
N ARG A 188 -11.02 7.91 5.95
CA ARG A 188 -11.83 8.93 5.25
C ARG A 188 -12.04 10.18 6.09
N ASP A 189 -11.11 10.51 6.98
CA ASP A 189 -11.14 11.79 7.71
C ASP A 189 -10.60 12.96 6.85
N GLY A 190 -10.06 12.63 5.66
CA GLY A 190 -9.49 13.52 4.66
C GLY A 190 -8.02 13.87 4.91
N ARG A 191 -7.38 13.37 5.97
CA ARG A 191 -5.93 13.48 6.16
C ARG A 191 -5.29 12.16 5.73
N PRO A 192 -4.24 12.20 4.90
CA PRO A 192 -3.53 10.97 4.53
C PRO A 192 -3.04 10.20 5.77
N ASP A 193 -3.34 8.91 5.83
CA ASP A 193 -2.81 7.99 6.84
C ASP A 193 -1.49 7.38 6.36
N LEU A 194 -0.67 6.90 7.29
CA LEU A 194 0.50 6.09 6.97
C LEU A 194 0.12 4.62 6.96
N VAL A 195 0.21 3.97 5.81
CA VAL A 195 0.02 2.53 5.65
C VAL A 195 1.38 1.86 5.71
N ALA A 196 1.66 1.17 6.81
CA ALA A 196 2.88 0.38 6.99
C ALA A 196 2.59 -1.10 6.75
N VAL A 197 3.28 -1.70 5.78
CA VAL A 197 3.12 -3.10 5.37
C VAL A 197 4.31 -3.89 5.90
N LYS A 198 4.08 -4.78 6.86
CA LYS A 198 5.12 -5.66 7.39
C LYS A 198 5.11 -6.97 6.62
N LYS A 199 6.17 -7.17 5.83
CA LYS A 199 6.31 -8.28 4.88
C LYS A 199 6.50 -9.64 5.57
N SER A 200 7.40 -9.70 6.56
CA SER A 200 7.81 -10.95 7.23
C SER A 200 8.08 -10.73 8.72
N ARG A 201 8.33 -11.84 9.45
CA ARG A 201 8.54 -11.84 10.91
C ARG A 201 7.32 -11.28 11.65
N THR A 202 6.15 -11.62 11.15
CA THR A 202 4.85 -11.15 11.60
C THR A 202 4.34 -11.98 12.78
N GLY A 203 3.40 -11.41 13.56
CA GLY A 203 2.70 -12.15 14.60
C GLY A 203 1.58 -13.03 14.05
N THR A 204 1.07 -12.73 12.86
CA THR A 204 -0.05 -13.45 12.21
C THR A 204 0.38 -14.57 11.26
N ASN A 205 1.67 -14.72 10.95
CA ASN A 205 2.18 -15.61 9.89
C ASN A 205 1.60 -15.26 8.50
N SER A 206 1.31 -13.98 8.28
CA SER A 206 0.81 -13.41 7.04
C SER A 206 1.38 -12.00 6.91
N THR A 207 1.40 -11.40 5.72
CA THR A 207 1.72 -9.95 5.62
C THR A 207 0.78 -9.18 6.55
N GLU A 208 1.31 -8.30 7.39
CA GLU A 208 0.53 -7.45 8.30
C GLU A 208 0.42 -6.03 7.75
N VAL A 209 -0.75 -5.40 7.92
CA VAL A 209 -0.96 -3.99 7.61
C VAL A 209 -1.26 -3.24 8.89
N HIS A 210 -0.51 -2.17 9.13
CA HIS A 210 -0.72 -1.21 10.21
C HIS A 210 -1.01 0.16 9.60
N VAL A 211 -2.21 0.68 9.84
CA VAL A 211 -2.61 2.01 9.38
C VAL A 211 -2.53 2.98 10.56
N LEU A 212 -1.71 4.02 10.45
CA LEU A 212 -1.56 5.06 11.47
C LEU A 212 -2.31 6.32 11.03
N SER A 213 -3.25 6.78 11.85
CA SER A 213 -4.17 7.87 11.50
C SER A 213 -3.46 9.22 11.38
N GLY A 214 -3.52 9.84 10.21
CA GLY A 214 -3.05 11.20 9.94
C GLY A 214 -3.82 12.24 10.78
N GLY A 215 -5.13 12.03 10.97
CA GLY A 215 -5.99 12.76 11.92
C GLY A 215 -5.43 12.87 13.33
N SER A 216 -4.75 11.82 13.78
CA SER A 216 -4.12 11.76 15.10
C SER A 216 -2.67 12.25 15.15
N GLY A 217 -2.11 12.72 14.02
CA GLY A 217 -0.67 12.96 13.90
C GLY A 217 0.15 11.67 13.99
N PHE A 218 -0.38 10.58 13.44
CA PHE A 218 0.19 9.22 13.46
C PHE A 218 0.39 8.62 14.87
N GLN A 219 -0.34 9.11 15.87
CA GLN A 219 -0.26 8.63 17.27
C GLN A 219 -1.23 7.49 17.58
N ARG A 220 -2.13 7.14 16.66
CA ARG A 220 -3.10 6.07 16.82
C ARG A 220 -3.13 5.18 15.61
N PHE A 221 -3.27 3.88 15.85
CA PHE A 221 -3.57 2.94 14.78
C PHE A 221 -5.06 3.00 14.46
N ALA A 222 -5.40 3.30 13.21
CA ALA A 222 -6.75 3.14 12.66
C ALA A 222 -7.05 1.65 12.38
N LEU A 223 -6.02 0.88 12.03
CA LEU A 223 -6.09 -0.55 11.80
C LEU A 223 -4.75 -1.23 12.14
N GLN A 224 -4.82 -2.45 12.67
CA GLN A 224 -3.70 -3.40 12.71
C GLN A 224 -4.25 -4.79 12.45
N THR A 225 -3.81 -5.46 11.40
CA THR A 225 -4.34 -6.77 11.03
C THR A 225 -3.36 -7.57 10.18
N GLY A 226 -3.37 -8.89 10.32
CA GLY A 226 -2.78 -9.78 9.31
C GLY A 226 -3.68 -9.81 8.08
N THR A 227 -3.14 -10.05 6.90
CA THR A 227 -3.91 -10.08 5.65
C THR A 227 -4.14 -11.49 5.13
N ALA A 228 -4.90 -11.63 4.05
CA ALA A 228 -5.04 -12.89 3.31
C ALA A 228 -3.78 -13.26 2.50
N LEU A 229 -2.78 -12.37 2.41
CA LEU A 229 -1.50 -12.64 1.75
C LEU A 229 -0.54 -13.29 2.75
N HIS A 230 0.08 -14.40 2.35
CA HIS A 230 1.15 -15.04 3.13
C HIS A 230 2.30 -14.07 3.40
N GLU A 231 3.16 -14.36 4.38
CA GLU A 231 4.37 -13.55 4.58
C GLU A 231 5.15 -13.40 3.26
N THR A 232 5.55 -12.17 2.97
CA THR A 232 6.26 -11.78 1.75
C THR A 232 7.72 -11.44 2.04
N ASP A 233 8.48 -11.20 0.98
CA ASP A 233 9.88 -10.85 1.02
C ASP A 233 10.18 -9.71 0.02
N ASP A 234 11.46 -9.46 -0.26
CA ASP A 234 11.88 -8.39 -1.19
C ASP A 234 11.51 -8.63 -2.66
N THR A 235 10.89 -9.78 -2.98
CA THR A 235 10.27 -10.01 -4.28
C THR A 235 8.90 -9.34 -4.41
N PHE A 236 8.40 -8.70 -3.35
CA PHE A 236 7.16 -7.93 -3.38
C PHE A 236 7.42 -6.43 -3.18
N ASP A 237 6.69 -5.62 -3.94
CA ASP A 237 6.48 -4.20 -3.71
C ASP A 237 5.01 -3.96 -3.36
N PHE A 238 4.71 -2.89 -2.62
CA PHE A 238 3.36 -2.57 -2.20
C PHE A 238 2.94 -1.15 -2.57
N ALA A 239 1.67 -0.99 -2.90
CA ALA A 239 1.03 0.31 -3.06
C ALA A 239 -0.36 0.32 -2.39
N ALA A 240 -0.88 1.51 -2.11
CA ALA A 240 -2.24 1.68 -1.60
C ALA A 240 -3.06 2.55 -2.56
N ALA A 241 -4.23 2.07 -2.97
CA ALA A 241 -5.15 2.81 -3.83
C ALA A 241 -6.57 2.29 -3.65
N ASP A 242 -7.57 3.17 -3.81
CA ASP A 242 -8.99 2.77 -3.84
C ASP A 242 -9.27 2.06 -5.19
N TRP A 243 -9.09 0.74 -5.21
CA TRP A 243 -9.07 -0.07 -6.43
C TRP A 243 -10.47 -0.37 -6.94
N ASP A 244 -11.37 -0.71 -6.02
CA ASP A 244 -12.77 -1.01 -6.33
C ASP A 244 -13.71 0.20 -6.21
N ARG A 245 -13.16 1.36 -5.83
CA ARG A 245 -13.87 2.64 -5.67
C ARG A 245 -14.92 2.59 -4.56
N ASP A 246 -14.71 1.77 -3.54
CA ASP A 246 -15.56 1.76 -2.36
C ASP A 246 -15.28 2.96 -1.43
N GLY A 247 -14.14 3.65 -1.63
CA GLY A 247 -13.63 4.79 -0.89
C GLY A 247 -12.61 4.44 0.20
N ARG A 248 -12.28 3.16 0.41
CA ARG A 248 -11.24 2.69 1.34
C ARG A 248 -10.07 2.18 0.48
N PRO A 249 -8.85 2.70 0.67
CA PRO A 249 -7.67 2.19 -0.02
C PRO A 249 -7.51 0.68 0.19
N ASP A 250 -7.35 -0.01 -0.93
CA ASP A 250 -6.96 -1.41 -1.03
C ASP A 250 -5.43 -1.53 -1.03
N LEU A 251 -4.93 -2.71 -0.66
CA LEU A 251 -3.50 -3.01 -0.72
C LEU A 251 -3.20 -3.70 -2.06
N VAL A 252 -2.38 -3.08 -2.88
CA VAL A 252 -1.85 -3.67 -4.11
C VAL A 252 -0.48 -4.27 -3.81
N ALA A 253 -0.36 -5.58 -3.89
CA ALA A 253 0.88 -6.32 -3.75
C ALA A 253 1.37 -6.75 -5.14
N ILE A 254 2.56 -6.30 -5.52
CA ILE A 254 3.18 -6.58 -6.81
C ILE A 254 4.30 -7.60 -6.60
N LYS A 255 4.10 -8.82 -7.07
CA LYS A 255 5.10 -9.89 -7.00
C LYS A 255 5.99 -9.85 -8.24
N LYS A 256 7.25 -9.48 -8.04
CA LYS A 256 8.24 -9.23 -9.09
C LYS A 256 8.74 -10.52 -9.75
N SER A 257 9.08 -11.53 -8.96
CA SER A 257 9.65 -12.80 -9.45
C SER A 257 9.21 -14.00 -8.62
N ARG A 258 9.57 -15.22 -9.05
CA ARG A 258 9.15 -16.50 -8.44
C ARG A 258 7.62 -16.65 -8.46
N THR A 259 7.03 -16.21 -9.56
CA THR A 259 5.59 -16.10 -9.79
C THR A 259 5.02 -17.43 -10.32
N GLY A 260 3.71 -17.63 -10.19
CA GLY A 260 3.04 -18.79 -10.77
C GLY A 260 2.81 -18.65 -12.28
N THR A 261 2.86 -17.42 -12.78
CA THR A 261 2.54 -17.04 -14.17
C THR A 261 3.77 -16.80 -15.05
N ASN A 262 4.99 -16.85 -14.51
CA ASN A 262 6.24 -16.46 -15.19
C ASN A 262 6.21 -15.00 -15.71
N SER A 263 5.49 -14.14 -15.00
CA SER A 263 5.31 -12.72 -15.28
C SER A 263 5.16 -12.00 -13.95
N THR A 264 5.42 -10.69 -13.86
CA THR A 264 5.04 -9.91 -12.68
C THR A 264 3.55 -10.14 -12.38
N GLU A 265 3.20 -10.41 -11.12
CA GLU A 265 1.82 -10.64 -10.67
C GLU A 265 1.32 -9.47 -9.82
N VAL A 266 0.05 -9.11 -9.99
CA VAL A 266 -0.65 -8.13 -9.17
C VAL A 266 -1.72 -8.84 -8.35
N HIS A 267 -1.64 -8.67 -7.03
CA HIS A 267 -2.63 -9.15 -6.07
C HIS A 267 -3.21 -7.96 -5.32
N VAL A 268 -4.52 -7.79 -5.34
CA VAL A 268 -5.20 -6.68 -4.65
C VAL A 268 -6.00 -7.24 -3.50
N LEU A 269 -5.76 -6.73 -2.29
CA LEU A 269 -6.48 -7.11 -1.08
C LEU A 269 -7.42 -5.98 -0.67
N SER A 270 -8.70 -6.30 -0.50
CA SER A 270 -9.76 -5.31 -0.28
C SER A 270 -9.65 -4.63 1.09
N GLY A 271 -9.48 -3.32 1.11
CA GLY A 271 -9.49 -2.46 2.30
C GLY A 271 -10.84 -2.48 3.01
N GLY A 272 -11.95 -2.50 2.24
CA GLY A 272 -13.31 -2.69 2.78
C GLY A 272 -13.51 -4.00 3.55
N SER A 273 -12.69 -5.02 3.26
CA SER A 273 -12.68 -6.29 4.00
C SER A 273 -11.67 -6.34 5.16
N GLY A 274 -10.94 -5.26 5.43
CA GLY A 274 -9.78 -5.28 6.34
C GLY A 274 -8.65 -6.18 5.81
N PHE A 275 -8.44 -6.15 4.49
CA PHE A 275 -7.42 -6.92 3.76
C PHE A 275 -7.57 -8.45 3.86
N GLN A 276 -8.77 -8.95 4.16
CA GLN A 276 -9.06 -10.39 4.31
C GLN A 276 -9.52 -11.07 3.01
N ARG A 277 -9.74 -10.31 1.94
CA ARG A 277 -10.23 -10.83 0.66
C ARG A 277 -9.42 -10.27 -0.49
N PHE A 278 -9.08 -11.13 -1.44
CA PHE A 278 -8.52 -10.70 -2.72
C PHE A 278 -9.62 -10.13 -3.61
N ALA A 279 -9.47 -8.89 -4.06
CA ALA A 279 -10.26 -8.27 -5.11
C ALA A 279 -9.75 -8.64 -6.51
N LEU A 280 -8.44 -8.86 -6.65
CA LEU A 280 -7.78 -9.28 -7.89
C LEU A 280 -6.56 -10.16 -7.59
N GLN A 281 -6.31 -11.13 -8.47
CA GLN A 281 -5.04 -11.86 -8.55
C GLN A 281 -4.79 -12.20 -10.02
N THR A 282 -3.76 -11.63 -10.64
CA THR A 282 -3.47 -11.87 -12.06
C THR A 282 -1.98 -11.70 -12.37
N GLY A 283 -1.49 -12.43 -13.37
CA GLY A 283 -0.24 -12.12 -14.05
C GLY A 283 -0.43 -10.98 -15.04
N THR A 284 0.66 -10.27 -15.34
CA THR A 284 0.68 -9.13 -16.26
C THR A 284 1.37 -9.47 -17.59
N ALA A 285 1.44 -8.52 -18.52
CA ALA A 285 2.28 -8.63 -19.72
C ALA A 285 3.76 -8.34 -19.45
N LEU A 286 4.11 -7.87 -18.26
CA LEU A 286 5.48 -7.63 -17.85
C LEU A 286 6.11 -8.95 -17.42
N HIS A 287 7.28 -9.26 -17.98
CA HIS A 287 8.09 -10.41 -17.57
C HIS A 287 8.44 -10.32 -16.08
N GLU A 288 8.86 -11.42 -15.46
CA GLU A 288 9.37 -11.34 -14.08
C GLU A 288 10.46 -10.28 -13.96
N THR A 289 10.32 -9.42 -12.95
CA THR A 289 11.19 -8.29 -12.67
C THR A 289 12.09 -8.55 -11.46
N ASP A 290 13.05 -7.66 -11.25
CA ASP A 290 14.00 -7.69 -10.14
C ASP A 290 14.04 -6.33 -9.42
N ASN A 291 15.03 -6.13 -8.55
CA ASN A 291 15.18 -4.89 -7.77
C ASN A 291 15.55 -3.65 -8.60
N THR A 292 15.76 -3.80 -9.92
CA THR A 292 15.88 -2.64 -10.81
C THR A 292 14.53 -2.00 -11.14
N PHE A 293 13.42 -2.67 -10.81
CA PHE A 293 12.07 -2.16 -10.96
C PHE A 293 11.52 -1.65 -9.62
N GLU A 294 10.70 -0.60 -9.72
CA GLU A 294 9.85 -0.07 -8.66
C GLU A 294 8.44 0.11 -9.24
N PHE A 295 7.42 -0.09 -8.40
CA PHE A 295 6.04 -0.12 -8.85
C PHE A 295 5.17 0.90 -8.14
N SER A 296 4.24 1.48 -8.89
CA SER A 296 3.13 2.26 -8.34
C SER A 296 1.87 1.99 -9.15
N VAL A 297 0.75 2.55 -8.71
CA VAL A 297 -0.54 2.44 -9.39
C VAL A 297 -1.16 3.81 -9.57
N ALA A 298 -1.73 4.07 -10.73
CA ALA A 298 -2.43 5.31 -11.04
C ALA A 298 -3.39 5.10 -12.21
N ASP A 299 -4.48 5.85 -12.28
CA ASP A 299 -5.37 5.89 -13.45
C ASP A 299 -4.71 6.70 -14.58
N TRP A 300 -3.84 6.05 -15.36
CA TRP A 300 -3.02 6.69 -16.38
C TRP A 300 -3.84 7.10 -17.61
N ASN A 301 -4.79 6.25 -18.00
CA ASN A 301 -5.60 6.46 -19.19
C ASN A 301 -6.94 7.20 -18.92
N ARG A 302 -7.28 7.46 -17.65
CA ARG A 302 -8.52 8.11 -17.18
C ARG A 302 -9.79 7.31 -17.47
N ASP A 303 -9.70 5.99 -17.53
CA ASP A 303 -10.87 5.10 -17.60
C ASP A 303 -11.47 4.81 -16.21
N GLY A 304 -10.86 5.40 -15.18
CA GLY A 304 -11.21 5.29 -13.78
C GLY A 304 -10.52 4.11 -13.09
N ARG A 305 -9.91 3.17 -13.81
CA ARG A 305 -9.27 1.98 -13.24
C ARG A 305 -7.80 2.29 -12.96
N GLN A 306 -7.25 1.61 -11.97
CA GLN A 306 -5.83 1.73 -11.68
C GLN A 306 -5.03 0.98 -12.74
N ASP A 307 -4.09 1.66 -13.39
CA ASP A 307 -3.06 1.08 -14.24
C ASP A 307 -1.81 0.76 -13.41
N LEU A 308 -1.06 -0.27 -13.81
CA LEU A 308 0.22 -0.61 -13.19
C LEU A 308 1.32 0.23 -13.82
N VAL A 309 2.04 0.99 -13.00
CA VAL A 309 3.23 1.76 -13.40
C VAL A 309 4.46 1.00 -12.94
N ALA A 310 5.27 0.51 -13.89
CA ALA A 310 6.53 -0.14 -13.61
C ALA A 310 7.68 0.77 -14.07
N VAL A 311 8.52 1.21 -13.13
CA VAL A 311 9.67 2.08 -13.38
C VAL A 311 10.94 1.24 -13.33
N LYS A 312 11.62 1.08 -14.46
CA LYS A 312 12.90 0.39 -14.55
C LYS A 312 14.04 1.39 -14.44
N LYS A 313 14.76 1.34 -13.32
CA LYS A 313 15.77 2.32 -12.93
C LYS A 313 17.07 2.18 -13.73
N SER A 314 17.57 0.96 -13.89
CA SER A 314 18.86 0.66 -14.56
C SER A 314 18.80 -0.60 -15.44
N ARG A 315 19.87 -0.83 -16.22
CA ARG A 315 19.95 -1.94 -17.20
C ARG A 315 18.85 -1.86 -18.25
N THR A 316 18.53 -0.64 -18.64
CA THR A 316 17.46 -0.24 -19.55
C THR A 316 17.89 -0.43 -21.01
N GLY A 317 16.93 -0.51 -21.93
CA GLY A 317 17.20 -0.53 -23.36
C GLY A 317 17.46 0.86 -23.95
N THR A 318 17.04 1.90 -23.24
CA THR A 318 17.08 3.30 -23.70
C THR A 318 18.25 4.11 -23.14
N ASN A 319 19.05 3.57 -22.22
CA ASN A 319 20.08 4.29 -21.46
C ASN A 319 19.50 5.45 -20.63
N SER A 320 18.26 5.31 -20.20
CA SER A 320 17.50 6.25 -19.38
C SER A 320 16.58 5.42 -18.48
N THR A 321 16.13 5.95 -17.33
CA THR A 321 15.04 5.29 -16.60
C THR A 321 13.86 5.06 -17.56
N GLU A 322 13.31 3.85 -17.57
CA GLU A 322 12.17 3.44 -18.41
C GLU A 322 10.89 3.36 -17.59
N VAL A 323 9.78 3.76 -18.19
CA VAL A 323 8.45 3.60 -17.60
C VAL A 323 7.61 2.70 -18.53
N HIS A 324 7.01 1.68 -17.92
CA HIS A 324 6.05 0.80 -18.57
C HIS A 324 4.70 0.93 -17.85
N ILE A 325 3.66 1.25 -18.61
CA ILE A 325 2.29 1.37 -18.11
C ILE A 325 1.48 0.20 -18.65
N LEU A 326 0.81 -0.54 -17.78
CA LEU A 326 -0.04 -1.66 -18.13
C LEU A 326 -1.48 -1.42 -17.66
N GLY A 327 -2.45 -1.79 -18.49
CA GLY A 327 -3.89 -1.75 -18.20
C GLY A 327 -4.62 -2.96 -18.76
#